data_AF-A0A9X1SW55-F1
#
_entry.id   AF-A0A9X1SW55-F1
#
_cell.length_a   1.000
_cell.length_b   1.000
_cell.length_c   1.000
_cell.angle_alpha   90.00
_cell.angle_beta   90.00
_cell.angle_gamma   90.00
#
_symmetry.space_group_name_H-M   'P 1'
#
loop_
_entity.id
_entity.type
_entity.pdbx_description
1 polymer ?
#
loop_
_entity_poly.entity_id
_entity_poly.type
_entity_poly.pdbx_seq_one_letter_code
_entity_poly.pdbx_strand_id
1 'polypeptide(L)'
;MSPELAGRILMPLAVIALLWPVPVLLSRARWTSRAPRAAAVTWVVYALVTAYVLLLTLALSADSWLIAGLLLLWMLGRLLQTVYTLRGSQRRHQDALAMVAIYDPELRVHIIDDDRALAYCLPNGSQPMVVVTRGCLELADDTELRAILAHERSHAQNRHDLLVAGFLAWQRIFPFVPSCRVAAAAVGAATEAWADDEAAAHVSHDVTLRAIMRLGSGVPGGLDGVGWEPDAATLARVRRLLSQMPESRRFALQNP
;
A
#
# COMPACT_ATOMS: atom_id res chain seq x y z
N MET A 1 -42.63 -15.48 -9.55
CA MET A 1 -41.56 -15.87 -8.61
C MET A 1 -41.77 -15.10 -7.32
N SER A 2 -41.96 -15.76 -6.17
CA SER A 2 -42.19 -15.04 -4.91
C SER A 2 -40.91 -14.28 -4.50
N PRO A 3 -41.03 -13.12 -3.81
CA PRO A 3 -39.86 -12.35 -3.36
C PRO A 3 -38.92 -13.17 -2.46
N GLU A 4 -39.46 -14.13 -1.70
CA GLU A 4 -38.67 -15.07 -0.90
C GLU A 4 -37.83 -16.04 -1.75
N LEU A 5 -38.39 -16.56 -2.85
CA LEU A 5 -37.67 -17.45 -3.76
C LEU A 5 -36.55 -16.69 -4.49
N ALA A 6 -36.82 -15.44 -4.87
CA ALA A 6 -35.82 -14.56 -5.48
C ALA A 6 -34.65 -14.29 -4.51
N GLY A 7 -34.93 -14.00 -3.23
CA GLY A 7 -33.90 -13.79 -2.20
C GLY A 7 -33.01 -15.01 -1.96
N ARG A 8 -33.58 -16.22 -1.95
CA ARG A 8 -32.84 -17.48 -1.75
C ARG A 8 -31.86 -17.81 -2.87
N ILE A 9 -32.09 -17.30 -4.08
CA ILE A 9 -31.21 -17.54 -5.24
C ILE A 9 -30.24 -16.37 -5.44
N LEU A 10 -30.72 -15.12 -5.28
CA LEU A 10 -29.92 -13.93 -5.55
C LEU A 10 -28.78 -13.74 -4.54
N MET A 11 -29.00 -14.05 -3.26
CA MET A 11 -27.99 -13.87 -2.21
C MET A 11 -26.76 -14.78 -2.38
N PRO A 12 -26.90 -16.11 -2.57
CA PRO A 12 -25.76 -16.97 -2.87
C PRO A 12 -25.00 -16.55 -4.14
N LEU A 13 -25.73 -16.14 -5.19
CA LEU A 13 -25.10 -15.64 -6.42
C LEU A 13 -24.30 -14.36 -6.18
N ALA A 14 -24.82 -13.43 -5.38
CA ALA A 14 -24.10 -12.22 -4.99
C ALA A 14 -22.83 -12.55 -4.19
N VAL A 15 -22.91 -13.48 -3.24
CA VAL A 15 -21.75 -13.95 -2.46
C VAL A 15 -20.70 -14.59 -3.37
N ILE A 16 -21.10 -15.50 -4.26
CA ILE A 16 -20.18 -16.14 -5.22
C ILE A 16 -19.53 -15.08 -6.12
N ALA A 17 -20.30 -14.11 -6.61
CA ALA A 17 -19.79 -13.04 -7.46
C ALA A 17 -18.78 -12.14 -6.72
N LEU A 18 -19.07 -11.78 -5.48
CA LEU A 18 -18.16 -11.00 -4.65
C LEU A 18 -16.89 -11.79 -4.34
N LEU A 19 -17.00 -13.09 -4.04
CA LEU A 19 -15.82 -13.92 -3.77
C LEU A 19 -14.98 -14.22 -5.02
N TRP A 20 -15.60 -14.35 -6.22
CA TRP A 20 -14.93 -14.79 -7.45
C TRP A 20 -15.76 -14.59 -8.76
N PRO A 21 -16.02 -13.38 -9.26
CA PRO A 21 -15.02 -12.90 -10.21
C PRO A 21 -14.73 -11.41 -10.07
N VAL A 22 -15.53 -10.68 -9.29
CA VAL A 22 -15.39 -9.23 -9.09
C VAL A 22 -13.96 -8.84 -8.70
N PRO A 23 -13.26 -9.52 -7.76
CA PRO A 23 -11.92 -9.12 -7.34
C PRO A 23 -10.86 -9.35 -8.42
N VAL A 24 -11.04 -10.38 -9.24
CA VAL A 24 -10.14 -10.69 -10.36
C VAL A 24 -10.33 -9.67 -11.48
N LEU A 25 -11.57 -9.31 -11.79
CA LEU A 25 -11.85 -8.27 -12.79
C LEU A 25 -11.37 -6.90 -12.32
N LEU A 26 -11.60 -6.57 -11.05
CA LEU A 26 -11.18 -5.31 -10.45
C LEU A 26 -9.66 -5.16 -10.44
N SER A 27 -8.92 -6.21 -10.01
CA SER A 27 -7.45 -6.19 -10.01
C SER A 27 -6.82 -6.10 -11.41
N ARG A 28 -7.52 -6.54 -12.45
CA ARG A 28 -7.07 -6.44 -13.84
C ARG A 28 -7.50 -5.15 -14.54
N ALA A 29 -8.32 -4.33 -13.89
CA ALA A 29 -8.89 -3.15 -14.52
C ALA A 29 -7.81 -2.06 -14.71
N ARG A 30 -7.59 -1.63 -15.95
CA ARG A 30 -6.54 -0.67 -16.32
C ARG A 30 -6.67 0.72 -15.67
N TRP A 31 -7.86 1.09 -15.19
CA TRP A 31 -8.07 2.38 -14.54
C TRP A 31 -7.39 2.44 -13.17
N THR A 32 -7.16 1.29 -12.52
CA THR A 32 -6.58 1.22 -11.18
C THR A 32 -5.17 1.79 -11.12
N SER A 33 -4.39 1.64 -12.20
CA SER A 33 -3.05 2.24 -12.31
C SER A 33 -3.08 3.74 -12.64
N ARG A 34 -4.17 4.25 -13.21
CA ARG A 34 -4.33 5.67 -13.57
C ARG A 34 -4.87 6.51 -12.42
N ALA A 35 -5.64 5.89 -11.52
CA ALA A 35 -6.27 6.56 -10.38
C ALA A 35 -6.09 5.70 -9.11
N PRO A 36 -4.88 5.63 -8.55
CA PRO A 36 -4.55 4.71 -7.46
C PRO A 36 -5.34 5.00 -6.18
N ARG A 37 -5.58 6.28 -5.86
CA ARG A 37 -6.45 6.67 -4.75
C ARG A 37 -7.87 6.13 -4.91
N ALA A 38 -8.46 6.26 -6.10
CA ALA A 38 -9.79 5.73 -6.38
C ALA A 38 -9.80 4.20 -6.32
N ALA A 39 -8.72 3.54 -6.74
CA ALA A 39 -8.55 2.10 -6.65
C ALA A 39 -8.54 1.63 -5.19
N ALA A 40 -7.74 2.28 -4.33
CA ALA A 40 -7.69 2.01 -2.90
C ALA A 40 -9.08 2.15 -2.24
N VAL A 41 -9.78 3.25 -2.52
CA VAL A 41 -11.15 3.47 -2.01
C VAL A 41 -12.11 2.40 -2.51
N THR A 42 -12.02 2.01 -3.77
CA THR A 42 -12.90 0.96 -4.34
C THR A 42 -12.67 -0.39 -3.67
N TRP A 43 -11.43 -0.73 -3.34
CA TRP A 43 -11.13 -1.94 -2.57
C TRP A 43 -11.70 -1.90 -1.16
N VAL A 44 -11.62 -0.76 -0.46
CA VAL A 44 -12.25 -0.58 0.85
C VAL A 44 -13.76 -0.76 0.76
N VAL A 45 -14.41 -0.11 -0.20
CA VAL A 45 -15.86 -0.23 -0.42
C VAL A 45 -16.23 -1.69 -0.74
N TYR A 46 -15.49 -2.35 -1.63
CA TYR A 46 -15.69 -3.76 -1.93
C TYR A 46 -15.57 -4.65 -0.68
N ALA A 47 -14.58 -4.41 0.18
CA ALA A 47 -14.39 -5.16 1.41
C ALA A 47 -15.59 -5.00 2.37
N LEU A 48 -16.05 -3.75 2.57
CA LEU A 48 -17.19 -3.44 3.42
C LEU A 48 -18.50 -4.03 2.88
N VAL A 49 -18.75 -3.91 1.58
CA VAL A 49 -19.92 -4.49 0.92
C VAL A 49 -19.91 -6.01 1.04
N THR A 50 -18.75 -6.64 0.82
CA THR A 50 -18.60 -8.10 0.96
C THR A 50 -18.89 -8.56 2.38
N ALA A 51 -18.32 -7.88 3.39
CA ALA A 51 -18.59 -8.19 4.79
C ALA A 51 -20.08 -8.00 5.15
N TYR A 52 -20.68 -6.90 4.70
CA TYR A 52 -22.10 -6.62 4.92
C TYR A 52 -23.00 -7.69 4.31
N VAL A 53 -22.79 -8.06 3.05
CA VAL A 53 -23.59 -9.08 2.36
C VAL A 53 -23.46 -10.44 3.03
N LEU A 54 -22.26 -10.83 3.46
CA LEU A 54 -22.04 -12.09 4.18
C LEU A 54 -22.76 -12.11 5.54
N LEU A 55 -22.63 -11.03 6.33
CA LEU A 55 -23.29 -10.91 7.63
C LEU A 55 -24.81 -10.87 7.50
N LEU A 56 -25.33 -10.13 6.53
CA LEU A 56 -26.76 -10.05 6.26
C LEU A 56 -27.31 -11.41 5.84
N THR A 57 -26.60 -12.12 4.95
CA THR A 57 -27.00 -13.47 4.52
C THR A 57 -27.07 -14.43 5.71
N LEU A 58 -26.10 -14.38 6.61
CA LEU A 58 -26.07 -15.21 7.81
C LEU A 58 -27.16 -14.82 8.82
N ALA A 59 -27.37 -13.54 9.05
CA ALA A 59 -28.40 -13.04 9.97
C ALA A 59 -29.83 -13.36 9.52
N LEU A 60 -30.06 -13.39 8.20
CA LEU A 60 -31.34 -13.78 7.60
C LEU A 60 -31.56 -15.30 7.55
N SER A 61 -30.53 -16.11 7.83
CA SER A 61 -30.65 -17.56 7.94
C SER A 61 -30.99 -17.97 9.38
N ALA A 62 -32.00 -18.86 9.52
CA ALA A 62 -32.64 -19.30 10.77
C ALA A 62 -31.74 -19.24 12.03
N ASP A 63 -32.12 -18.39 12.99
CA ASP A 63 -31.53 -18.19 14.33
C ASP A 63 -30.01 -17.96 14.42
N SER A 64 -29.35 -17.66 13.30
CA SER A 64 -27.88 -17.57 13.23
C SER A 64 -27.33 -16.16 13.49
N TRP A 65 -28.16 -15.25 14.03
CA TRP A 65 -27.75 -13.87 14.37
C TRP A 65 -26.67 -13.82 15.45
N LEU A 66 -26.71 -14.74 16.42
CA LEU A 66 -25.64 -14.89 17.42
C LEU A 66 -24.31 -15.27 16.75
N ILE A 67 -24.35 -16.19 15.80
CA ILE A 67 -23.16 -16.63 15.05
C ILE A 67 -22.63 -15.44 14.22
N ALA A 68 -23.50 -14.69 13.55
CA ALA A 68 -23.12 -13.50 12.79
C ALA A 68 -22.47 -12.42 13.68
N GLY A 69 -23.05 -12.16 14.86
CA GLY A 69 -22.51 -11.21 15.83
C GLY A 69 -21.14 -11.65 16.38
N LEU A 70 -20.98 -12.93 16.73
CA LEU A 70 -19.72 -13.50 17.19
C LEU A 70 -18.65 -13.47 16.11
N LEU A 71 -19.00 -13.77 14.85
CA LEU A 71 -18.07 -13.68 13.72
C LEU A 71 -17.63 -12.23 13.45
N LEU A 72 -18.56 -11.27 13.48
CA LEU A 72 -18.23 -9.85 13.35
C LEU A 72 -17.27 -9.40 14.45
N LEU A 73 -17.57 -9.74 15.71
CA LEU A 73 -16.72 -9.39 16.85
C LEU A 73 -15.33 -10.04 16.75
N TRP A 74 -15.28 -11.31 16.35
CA TRP A 74 -14.02 -12.02 16.13
C TRP A 74 -13.20 -11.41 14.99
N MET A 75 -13.82 -11.07 13.85
CA MET A 75 -13.16 -10.39 12.74
C MET A 75 -12.62 -9.02 13.15
N LEU A 76 -13.42 -8.23 13.90
CA LEU A 76 -12.99 -6.93 14.42
C LEU A 76 -11.83 -7.09 15.42
N GLY A 77 -11.91 -8.06 16.31
CA GLY A 77 -10.84 -8.40 17.26
C GLY A 77 -9.54 -8.79 16.54
N ARG A 78 -9.61 -9.60 15.47
CA ARG A 78 -8.45 -10.00 14.65
C ARG A 78 -7.85 -8.83 13.87
N LEU A 79 -8.69 -7.95 13.34
CA LEU A 79 -8.26 -6.72 12.69
C LEU A 79 -7.52 -5.82 13.69
N LEU A 80 -8.14 -5.55 14.85
CA LEU A 80 -7.54 -4.77 15.92
C LEU A 80 -6.22 -5.40 16.38
N GLN A 81 -6.19 -6.71 16.64
CA GLN A 81 -4.97 -7.42 17.02
C GLN A 81 -3.86 -7.27 15.96
N THR A 82 -4.19 -7.39 14.68
CA THR A 82 -3.21 -7.22 13.59
C THR A 82 -2.66 -5.79 13.56
N VAL A 83 -3.53 -4.79 13.69
CA VAL A 83 -3.13 -3.38 13.77
C VAL A 83 -2.28 -3.12 15.02
N TYR A 84 -2.67 -3.65 16.18
CA TYR A 84 -1.95 -3.49 17.44
C TYR A 84 -0.59 -4.18 17.41
N THR A 85 -0.49 -5.39 16.87
CA THR A 85 0.77 -6.14 16.80
C THR A 85 1.76 -5.50 15.84
N LEU A 86 1.30 -5.06 14.65
CA LEU A 86 2.14 -4.33 13.70
C LEU A 86 2.66 -3.02 14.33
N ARG A 87 1.77 -2.24 14.96
CA ARG A 87 2.15 -0.99 15.63
C ARG A 87 3.03 -1.21 16.85
N GLY A 88 2.78 -2.26 17.64
CA GLY A 88 3.56 -2.59 18.85
C GLY A 88 4.94 -3.15 18.53
N SER A 89 5.10 -3.84 17.39
CA SER A 89 6.41 -4.22 16.87
C SER A 89 7.18 -3.02 16.33
N GLN A 90 6.49 -2.11 15.63
CA GLN A 90 7.08 -0.87 15.13
C GLN A 90 7.53 0.02 16.29
N ARG A 91 6.70 0.29 17.30
CA ARG A 91 7.05 1.12 18.47
C ARG A 91 8.31 0.67 19.20
N ARG A 92 8.49 -0.64 19.41
CA ARG A 92 9.70 -1.15 20.07
C ARG A 92 10.97 -0.94 19.23
N HIS A 93 10.84 -1.02 17.91
CA HIS A 93 11.93 -0.67 17.00
C HIS A 93 12.15 0.85 16.98
N GLN A 94 11.08 1.65 17.02
CA GLN A 94 11.14 3.13 17.09
C GLN A 94 11.89 3.60 18.35
N ASP A 95 11.62 3.03 19.51
CA ASP A 95 12.27 3.41 20.77
C ASP A 95 13.77 3.07 20.73
N ALA A 96 14.13 1.93 20.15
CA ALA A 96 15.53 1.56 19.95
C ALA A 96 16.24 2.47 18.93
N LEU A 97 15.53 2.90 17.88
CA LEU A 97 16.06 3.78 16.84
C LEU A 97 16.19 5.24 17.30
N ALA A 98 15.25 5.73 18.10
CA ALA A 98 15.29 7.07 18.69
C ALA A 98 16.50 7.26 19.62
N MET A 99 17.04 6.18 20.17
CA MET A 99 18.26 6.19 20.97
C MET A 99 19.56 6.29 20.15
N VAL A 100 19.50 6.01 18.84
CA VAL A 100 20.68 5.91 17.96
C VAL A 100 20.66 6.99 16.87
N ALA A 101 19.49 7.52 16.51
CA ALA A 101 19.37 8.45 15.41
C ALA A 101 19.75 9.89 15.79
N ILE A 102 20.49 10.57 14.90
CA ILE A 102 20.87 11.97 15.03
C ILE A 102 19.86 12.82 14.26
N TYR A 103 19.28 13.84 14.90
CA TYR A 103 18.31 14.73 14.24
C TYR A 103 19.01 15.81 13.39
N ASP A 104 18.63 15.90 12.12
CA ASP A 104 19.03 16.97 11.21
C ASP A 104 17.91 18.03 11.13
N PRO A 105 18.15 19.27 11.59
CA PRO A 105 17.14 20.33 11.60
C PRO A 105 16.84 20.93 10.23
N GLU A 106 17.76 20.87 9.26
CA GLU A 106 17.56 21.44 7.93
C GLU A 106 16.63 20.56 7.10
N LEU A 107 16.88 19.25 7.13
CA LEU A 107 16.08 18.26 6.44
C LEU A 107 14.83 17.85 7.24
N ARG A 108 14.81 18.12 8.55
CA ARG A 108 13.79 17.68 9.51
C ARG A 108 13.62 16.16 9.51
N VAL A 109 14.74 15.45 9.53
CA VAL A 109 14.81 13.97 9.51
C VAL A 109 15.71 13.45 10.62
N HIS A 110 15.49 12.20 11.02
CA HIS A 110 16.36 11.47 11.93
C HIS A 110 17.28 10.57 11.12
N ILE A 111 18.59 10.72 11.27
CA ILE A 111 19.62 10.02 10.50
C ILE A 111 20.11 8.83 11.31
N ILE A 112 20.08 7.63 10.70
CA ILE A 112 20.67 6.40 11.26
C ILE A 112 21.95 6.05 10.51
N ASP A 113 22.96 5.61 11.25
CA ASP A 113 24.22 5.08 10.71
C ASP A 113 24.02 3.63 10.21
N ASP A 114 23.50 3.50 8.98
CA ASP A 114 23.35 2.23 8.25
C ASP A 114 23.70 2.48 6.78
N ASP A 115 24.48 1.58 6.19
CA ASP A 115 24.95 1.67 4.80
C ASP A 115 23.84 1.30 3.79
N ARG A 116 22.78 0.62 4.23
CA ARG A 116 21.63 0.31 3.38
C ARG A 116 20.81 1.56 3.14
N ALA A 117 20.55 1.89 1.88
CA ALA A 117 19.70 3.01 1.52
C ALA A 117 18.22 2.76 1.87
N LEU A 118 17.80 3.29 3.03
CA LEU A 118 16.42 3.21 3.50
C LEU A 118 15.92 4.59 3.95
N ALA A 119 14.66 4.86 3.64
CA ALA A 119 13.90 5.95 4.23
C ALA A 119 12.55 5.39 4.66
N TYR A 120 12.07 5.78 5.83
CA TYR A 120 10.74 5.41 6.29
C TYR A 120 10.14 6.44 7.22
N CYS A 121 8.83 6.61 7.15
CA CYS A 121 8.09 7.44 8.10
C CYS A 121 7.48 6.61 9.23
N LEU A 122 7.71 7.06 10.46
CA LEU A 122 7.16 6.49 11.67
C LEU A 122 6.04 7.38 12.22
N PRO A 123 4.89 6.81 12.63
CA PRO A 123 3.83 7.59 13.25
C PRO A 123 4.28 8.12 14.62
N ASN A 124 4.37 9.45 14.78
CA ASN A 124 4.68 10.12 16.05
C ASN A 124 3.61 11.17 16.39
N GLY A 125 2.42 10.71 16.79
CA GLY A 125 1.28 11.57 17.09
C GLY A 125 0.80 12.35 15.86
N SER A 126 0.78 13.68 15.98
CA SER A 126 0.36 14.62 14.92
C SER A 126 1.47 14.97 13.93
N GLN A 127 2.74 14.65 14.22
CA GLN A 127 3.86 14.91 13.31
C GLN A 127 4.61 13.62 13.01
N PRO A 128 4.56 13.07 11.78
CA PRO A 128 5.29 11.86 11.45
C PRO A 128 6.80 12.08 11.56
N MET A 129 7.49 11.15 12.21
CA MET A 129 8.94 11.15 12.35
C MET A 129 9.54 10.49 11.11
N VAL A 130 10.26 11.26 10.31
CA VAL A 130 10.94 10.77 9.12
C VAL A 130 12.32 10.26 9.52
N VAL A 131 12.65 9.03 9.14
CA VAL A 131 13.95 8.42 9.39
C VAL A 131 14.62 8.10 8.06
N VAL A 132 15.91 8.43 7.96
CA VAL A 132 16.74 8.21 6.77
C VAL A 132 18.06 7.60 7.21
N THR A 133 18.58 6.64 6.47
CA THR A 133 19.90 6.05 6.72
C THR A 133 21.02 6.85 6.04
N ARG A 134 22.26 6.81 6.55
CA ARG A 134 23.44 7.39 5.87
C ARG A 134 23.54 6.93 4.42
N GLY A 135 23.39 5.62 4.14
CA GLY A 135 23.44 5.09 2.78
C GLY A 135 22.39 5.70 1.84
N CYS A 136 21.25 6.17 2.36
CA CYS A 136 20.24 6.86 1.54
C CYS A 136 20.65 8.29 1.21
N LEU A 137 21.33 8.99 2.13
CA LEU A 137 21.86 10.34 1.91
C LEU A 137 23.05 10.33 0.94
N GLU A 138 23.87 9.29 0.99
CA GLU A 138 24.99 9.12 0.04
C GLU A 138 24.51 8.69 -1.34
N LEU A 139 23.39 7.97 -1.41
CA LEU A 139 22.84 7.45 -2.66
C LEU A 139 22.05 8.50 -3.45
N ALA A 140 21.20 9.28 -2.79
CA ALA A 140 20.24 10.17 -3.43
C ALA A 140 20.69 11.64 -3.39
N ASP A 141 20.57 12.34 -4.51
CA ASP A 141 20.78 13.80 -4.52
C ASP A 141 19.66 14.56 -3.76
N ASP A 142 19.83 15.86 -3.50
CA ASP A 142 18.86 16.67 -2.74
C ASP A 142 17.45 16.70 -3.34
N THR A 143 17.34 16.59 -4.67
CA THR A 143 16.06 16.51 -5.38
C THR A 143 15.41 15.14 -5.19
N GLU A 144 16.19 14.07 -5.37
CA GLU A 144 15.77 12.69 -5.21
C GLU A 144 15.37 12.43 -3.75
N LEU A 145 16.16 12.89 -2.78
CA LEU A 145 15.85 12.82 -1.36
C LEU A 145 14.51 13.50 -1.07
N ARG A 146 14.25 14.70 -1.61
CA ARG A 146 12.94 15.35 -1.44
C ARG A 146 11.79 14.53 -1.99
N ALA A 147 11.98 13.83 -3.11
CA ALA A 147 10.95 12.94 -3.66
C ALA A 147 10.72 11.71 -2.77
N ILE A 148 11.79 11.12 -2.23
CA ILE A 148 11.73 10.01 -1.27
C ILE A 148 10.97 10.46 -0.02
N LEU A 149 11.32 11.62 0.55
CA LEU A 149 10.64 12.13 1.74
C LEU A 149 9.16 12.47 1.48
N ALA A 150 8.82 12.96 0.28
CA ALA A 150 7.43 13.19 -0.10
C ALA A 150 6.64 11.87 -0.19
N HIS A 151 7.23 10.83 -0.78
CA HIS A 151 6.66 9.47 -0.83
C HIS A 151 6.42 8.90 0.58
N GLU A 152 7.44 8.93 1.44
CA GLU A 152 7.33 8.42 2.81
C GLU A 152 6.30 9.20 3.65
N ARG A 153 6.24 10.52 3.50
CA ARG A 153 5.23 11.35 4.17
C ARG A 153 3.83 11.02 3.69
N SER A 154 3.64 10.68 2.41
CA SER A 154 2.34 10.24 1.87
C SER A 154 1.84 8.99 2.60
N HIS A 155 2.70 7.99 2.83
CA HIS A 155 2.32 6.80 3.60
C HIS A 155 1.83 7.14 5.00
N ALA A 156 2.50 8.06 5.69
CA ALA A 156 2.14 8.45 7.05
C ALA A 156 0.87 9.32 7.11
N GLN A 157 0.69 10.25 6.17
CA GLN A 157 -0.48 11.13 6.08
C GLN A 157 -1.74 10.34 5.74
N ASN A 158 -1.66 9.45 4.76
CA ASN A 158 -2.79 8.65 4.28
C ASN A 158 -3.00 7.35 5.08
N ARG A 159 -2.16 7.09 6.10
CA ARG A 159 -2.21 5.87 6.94
C ARG A 159 -2.22 4.60 6.08
N HIS A 160 -1.39 4.57 5.03
CA HIS A 160 -1.29 3.42 4.12
C HIS A 160 -0.95 2.12 4.88
N ASP A 161 -0.19 2.23 5.98
CA ASP A 161 0.13 1.16 6.92
C ASP A 161 -1.13 0.46 7.46
N LEU A 162 -2.12 1.23 7.93
CA LEU A 162 -3.38 0.71 8.46
C LEU A 162 -4.22 0.03 7.38
N LEU A 163 -4.28 0.66 6.21
CA LEU A 163 -5.05 0.15 5.09
C LEU A 163 -4.51 -1.22 4.66
N VAL A 164 -3.21 -1.32 4.39
CA VAL A 164 -2.55 -2.58 4.02
C VAL A 164 -2.65 -3.60 5.15
N ALA A 165 -2.45 -3.19 6.41
CA ALA A 165 -2.61 -4.06 7.57
C ALA A 165 -4.00 -4.70 7.65
N GLY A 166 -5.05 -3.94 7.35
CA GLY A 166 -6.43 -4.43 7.33
C GLY A 166 -6.66 -5.51 6.28
N PHE A 167 -6.15 -5.32 5.06
CA PHE A 167 -6.26 -6.34 4.01
C PHE A 167 -5.39 -7.56 4.27
N LEU A 168 -4.21 -7.40 4.86
CA LEU A 168 -3.39 -8.53 5.31
C LEU A 168 -4.06 -9.30 6.45
N ALA A 169 -4.73 -8.62 7.40
CA ALA A 169 -5.55 -9.27 8.42
C ALA A 169 -6.67 -10.08 7.77
N TRP A 170 -7.37 -9.49 6.80
CA TRP A 170 -8.44 -10.15 6.07
C TRP A 170 -7.96 -11.41 5.33
N GLN A 171 -6.81 -11.32 4.64
CA GLN A 171 -6.15 -12.46 4.00
C GLN A 171 -5.79 -13.58 5.00
N ARG A 172 -5.33 -13.22 6.21
CA ARG A 172 -5.01 -14.21 7.26
C ARG A 172 -6.25 -14.86 7.86
N ILE A 173 -7.38 -14.16 7.88
CA ILE A 173 -8.66 -14.69 8.37
C ILE A 173 -9.22 -15.70 7.38
N PHE A 174 -9.13 -15.44 6.06
CA PHE A 174 -9.66 -16.30 5.01
C PHE A 174 -8.57 -16.77 4.03
N PRO A 175 -7.62 -17.60 4.47
CA PRO A 175 -6.45 -17.97 3.65
C PRO A 175 -6.81 -18.80 2.42
N PHE A 176 -7.93 -19.52 2.47
CA PHE A 176 -8.44 -20.35 1.38
C PHE A 176 -9.20 -19.56 0.31
N VAL A 177 -9.54 -18.29 0.56
CA VAL A 177 -10.27 -17.45 -0.40
C VAL A 177 -9.26 -16.69 -1.28
N PRO A 178 -9.14 -17.02 -2.59
CA PRO A 178 -8.13 -16.41 -3.45
C PRO A 178 -8.29 -14.89 -3.59
N SER A 179 -9.53 -14.38 -3.53
CA SER A 179 -9.81 -12.96 -3.67
C SER A 179 -9.23 -12.11 -2.54
N CYS A 180 -9.07 -12.65 -1.33
CA CYS A 180 -8.43 -11.91 -0.23
C CYS A 180 -6.95 -11.65 -0.53
N ARG A 181 -6.24 -12.61 -1.15
CA ARG A 181 -4.85 -12.42 -1.59
C ARG A 181 -4.74 -11.39 -2.70
N VAL A 182 -5.64 -11.48 -3.68
CA VAL A 182 -5.71 -10.52 -4.80
C VAL A 182 -5.99 -9.11 -4.29
N ALA A 183 -6.93 -8.96 -3.37
CA ALA A 183 -7.28 -7.68 -2.76
C ALA A 183 -6.10 -7.08 -1.98
N ALA A 184 -5.41 -7.88 -1.15
CA ALA A 184 -4.26 -7.40 -0.39
C ALA A 184 -3.11 -6.94 -1.30
N ALA A 185 -2.79 -7.71 -2.33
CA ALA A 185 -1.77 -7.33 -3.31
C ALA A 185 -2.17 -6.07 -4.10
N ALA A 186 -3.43 -5.98 -4.53
CA ALA A 186 -3.92 -4.85 -5.29
C ALA A 186 -3.98 -3.55 -4.46
N VAL A 187 -4.35 -3.63 -3.18
CA VAL A 187 -4.33 -2.49 -2.27
C VAL A 187 -2.90 -2.04 -1.98
N GLY A 188 -1.97 -2.96 -1.74
CA GLY A 188 -0.54 -2.62 -1.58
C GLY A 188 0.01 -1.90 -2.82
N ALA A 189 -0.23 -2.44 -4.01
CA ALA A 189 0.16 -1.78 -5.26
C ALA A 189 -0.50 -0.41 -5.46
N ALA A 190 -1.78 -0.27 -5.07
CA ALA A 190 -2.49 1.00 -5.15
C ALA A 190 -1.94 2.05 -4.18
N THR A 191 -1.54 1.66 -2.96
CA THR A 191 -0.95 2.61 -1.99
C THR A 191 0.44 3.07 -2.40
N GLU A 192 1.28 2.19 -2.94
CA GLU A 192 2.58 2.56 -3.53
C GLU A 192 2.40 3.54 -4.69
N ALA A 193 1.48 3.20 -5.59
CA ALA A 193 1.14 4.03 -6.73
C ALA A 193 0.58 5.41 -6.32
N TRP A 194 -0.21 5.46 -5.25
CA TRP A 194 -0.71 6.72 -4.71
C TRP A 194 0.43 7.57 -4.13
N ALA A 195 1.31 6.98 -3.32
CA ALA A 195 2.46 7.69 -2.77
C ALA A 195 3.42 8.21 -3.86
N ASP A 196 3.63 7.45 -4.93
CA ASP A 196 4.40 7.86 -6.10
C ASP A 196 3.76 9.08 -6.80
N ASP A 197 2.43 9.07 -7.01
CA ASP A 197 1.73 10.18 -7.66
C ASP A 197 1.80 11.45 -6.81
N GLU A 198 1.71 11.33 -5.48
CA GLU A 198 1.88 12.47 -4.57
C GLU A 198 3.33 12.98 -4.58
N ALA A 199 4.34 12.12 -4.54
CA ALA A 199 5.73 12.53 -4.65
C ALA A 199 6.03 13.24 -5.98
N ALA A 200 5.50 12.69 -7.09
CA ALA A 200 5.64 13.26 -8.42
C ALA A 200 4.95 14.62 -8.57
N ALA A 201 3.83 14.84 -7.86
CA ALA A 201 3.14 16.12 -7.79
C ALA A 201 3.89 17.15 -6.93
N HIS A 202 4.58 16.71 -5.87
CA HIS A 202 5.35 17.60 -4.99
C HIS A 202 6.71 18.01 -5.56
N VAL A 203 7.37 17.12 -6.32
CA VAL A 203 8.72 17.36 -6.86
C VAL A 203 8.70 17.34 -8.39
N SER A 204 8.72 16.15 -8.99
CA SER A 204 8.44 15.93 -10.42
C SER A 204 8.43 14.44 -10.70
N HIS A 205 7.75 14.03 -11.78
CA HIS A 205 7.71 12.61 -12.19
C HIS A 205 9.11 12.03 -12.49
N ASP A 206 10.00 12.85 -13.05
CA ASP A 206 11.33 12.45 -13.48
C ASP A 206 12.27 12.21 -12.29
N VAL A 207 12.24 13.14 -11.32
CA VAL A 207 12.97 12.98 -10.07
C VAL A 207 12.44 11.81 -9.25
N THR A 208 11.11 11.64 -9.14
CA THR A 208 10.51 10.50 -8.43
C THR A 208 10.89 9.17 -9.10
N LEU A 209 10.88 9.10 -10.43
CA LEU A 209 11.31 7.92 -11.16
C LEU A 209 12.77 7.56 -10.86
N ARG A 210 13.69 8.53 -10.95
CA ARG A 210 15.09 8.30 -10.63
C ARG A 210 15.27 7.85 -9.18
N ALA A 211 14.61 8.52 -8.23
CA ALA A 211 14.66 8.16 -6.83
C ALA A 211 14.25 6.69 -6.58
N ILE A 212 13.15 6.23 -7.19
CA ILE A 212 12.68 4.84 -7.09
C ILE A 212 13.71 3.87 -7.68
N MET A 213 14.26 4.19 -8.86
CA MET A 213 15.27 3.33 -9.50
C MET A 213 16.55 3.27 -8.67
N ARG A 214 16.96 4.39 -8.07
CA ARG A 214 18.16 4.47 -7.22
C ARG A 214 18.00 3.67 -5.95
N LEU A 215 16.93 3.91 -5.18
CA LEU A 215 16.59 3.13 -3.98
C LEU A 215 16.46 1.63 -4.28
N GLY A 216 15.80 1.27 -5.39
CA GLY A 216 15.64 -0.12 -5.79
C GLY A 216 16.97 -0.80 -6.12
N SER A 217 17.93 -0.07 -6.68
CA SER A 217 19.27 -0.58 -7.01
C SER A 217 20.17 -0.76 -5.79
N GLY A 218 20.05 0.11 -4.79
CA GLY A 218 20.92 0.11 -3.61
C GLY A 218 22.40 0.38 -3.93
N VAL A 219 22.74 0.87 -5.13
CA VAL A 219 24.11 1.10 -5.59
C VAL A 219 24.46 2.59 -5.55
N PRO A 220 25.40 3.02 -4.68
CA PRO A 220 25.92 4.39 -4.69
C PRO A 220 26.52 4.73 -6.06
N GLY A 221 26.12 5.87 -6.65
CA GLY A 221 26.64 6.32 -7.94
C GLY A 221 25.78 6.05 -9.17
N GLY A 222 24.66 5.32 -9.06
CA GLY A 222 23.69 5.13 -10.16
C GLY A 222 23.78 3.76 -10.85
N LEU A 223 23.05 3.60 -11.96
CA LEU A 223 22.87 2.32 -12.67
C LEU A 223 24.01 1.97 -13.64
N ASP A 224 25.04 2.81 -13.72
CA ASP A 224 26.12 2.64 -14.70
C ASP A 224 26.97 1.40 -14.36
N GLY A 225 26.78 0.34 -15.14
CA GLY A 225 27.66 -0.84 -15.14
C GLY A 225 27.31 -1.98 -14.18
N VAL A 226 26.21 -1.89 -13.41
CA VAL A 226 25.75 -2.98 -12.54
C VAL A 226 24.48 -3.60 -13.11
N GLY A 227 24.48 -4.92 -13.29
CA GLY A 227 23.33 -5.72 -13.73
C GLY A 227 22.23 -5.81 -12.65
N TRP A 228 21.64 -4.68 -12.29
CA TRP A 228 20.48 -4.63 -11.42
C TRP A 228 19.21 -4.93 -12.22
N GLU A 229 18.52 -6.01 -11.85
CA GLU A 229 17.18 -6.30 -12.36
C GLU A 229 16.13 -5.85 -11.34
N PRO A 230 15.29 -4.85 -11.67
CA PRO A 230 14.20 -4.46 -10.80
C PRO A 230 13.23 -5.62 -10.59
N ASP A 231 12.77 -5.79 -9.36
CA ASP A 231 11.68 -6.72 -9.09
C ASP A 231 10.40 -6.29 -9.85
N ALA A 232 9.44 -7.22 -9.96
CA ALA A 232 8.22 -6.98 -10.73
C ALA A 232 7.40 -5.78 -10.22
N ALA A 233 7.46 -5.48 -8.91
CA ALA A 233 6.74 -4.38 -8.29
C ALA A 233 7.36 -3.02 -8.64
N THR A 234 8.68 -2.91 -8.53
CA THR A 234 9.47 -1.73 -8.90
C THR A 234 9.33 -1.46 -10.39
N LEU A 235 9.43 -2.51 -11.23
CA LEU A 235 9.23 -2.39 -12.67
C LEU A 235 7.80 -1.90 -13.02
N ALA A 236 6.77 -2.36 -12.29
CA ALA A 236 5.41 -1.89 -12.49
C ALA A 236 5.24 -0.40 -12.16
N ARG A 237 5.86 0.07 -11.06
CA ARG A 237 5.87 1.49 -10.66
C ARG A 237 6.58 2.36 -11.70
N VAL A 238 7.77 1.95 -12.13
CA VAL A 238 8.56 2.61 -13.18
C VAL A 238 7.77 2.74 -14.48
N ARG A 239 7.21 1.63 -14.98
CA ARG A 239 6.39 1.63 -16.21
C ARG A 239 5.20 2.56 -16.10
N ARG A 240 4.55 2.60 -14.94
CA ARG A 240 3.39 3.46 -14.67
C ARG A 240 3.76 4.94 -14.69
N LEU A 241 4.80 5.35 -13.96
CA LEU A 241 5.27 6.74 -13.95
C LEU A 241 5.71 7.20 -15.34
N LEU A 242 6.45 6.36 -16.07
CA LEU A 242 6.81 6.63 -17.46
C LEU A 242 5.57 6.85 -18.32
N SER A 243 4.53 6.01 -18.17
CA SER A 243 3.27 6.13 -18.93
C SER A 243 2.44 7.39 -18.62
N GLN A 244 2.81 8.17 -17.61
CA GLN A 244 2.19 9.45 -17.27
C GLN A 244 2.99 10.65 -17.79
N MET A 245 4.27 10.48 -18.17
CA MET A 245 5.10 11.55 -18.70
C MET A 245 4.68 11.95 -20.14
N PRO A 246 4.89 13.21 -20.58
CA PRO A 246 4.71 13.60 -21.98
C PRO A 246 5.61 12.79 -22.92
N GLU A 247 5.12 12.48 -24.13
CA GLU A 247 5.87 11.65 -25.10
C GLU A 247 7.26 12.23 -25.42
N SER A 248 7.38 13.55 -25.53
CA SER A 248 8.65 14.24 -25.80
C SER A 248 9.74 13.94 -24.76
N ARG A 249 9.38 13.71 -23.50
CA ARG A 249 10.34 13.33 -22.45
C ARG A 249 10.62 11.83 -22.40
N ARG A 250 9.65 10.98 -22.76
CA ARG A 250 9.87 9.52 -22.80
C ARG A 250 10.93 9.14 -23.82
N PHE A 251 10.90 9.78 -24.99
CA PHE A 251 11.88 9.55 -26.05
C PHE A 251 13.30 9.92 -25.61
N ALA A 252 13.46 11.01 -24.84
CA ALA A 252 14.76 11.44 -24.32
C ALA A 252 15.35 10.47 -23.27
N LEU A 253 14.51 9.78 -22.50
CA LEU A 253 14.96 8.78 -21.52
C LEU A 253 15.22 7.39 -22.13
N GLN A 254 14.70 7.12 -23.33
CA GLN A 254 14.88 5.85 -24.05
C GLN A 254 16.02 5.89 -25.07
N ASN A 255 16.45 7.09 -25.48
CA ASN A 255 17.61 7.31 -26.36
C ASN A 255 18.51 8.39 -25.71
N PRO A 256 19.37 7.99 -24.76
CA PRO A 256 20.29 8.91 -24.07
C PRO A 256 21.31 9.53 -25.03
#